data_AF-A0A929W3G4-F1
#
_entry.id   AF-A0A929W3G4-F1
#
_cell.length_a   1.000
_cell.length_b   1.000
_cell.length_c   1.000
_cell.angle_alpha   90.00
_cell.angle_beta   90.00
_cell.angle_gamma   90.00
#
_symmetry.space_group_name_H-M   'P 1'
#
loop_
_entity.id
_entity.type
_entity.pdbx_description
1 polymer ?
#
loop_
_entity_poly.entity_id
_entity_poly.type
_entity_poly.pdbx_seq_one_letter_code
_entity_poly.pdbx_strand_id
1 'polypeptide(L)'
;MKKKYVVAAALALFVASASAQDIYKVGLLTSTDLNGDARYVGMGGAMSALGANISAMSTNPASTAQYRRNDFSITGGVLTTSGKADDFNFFGQNKTRGSLDQAGFVYSLPLQSGSMRFVSLGFNYRKTKNFAELAALNHVRVGGLMSQTLELTQLARTTKGDTPLDLFNVQDRKNTIPLVNGAADAFLIEKQFSADSTQLVGYLPAYAAGYNYGKVQWGSNQ
;
A
#
# COMPACT_ATOMS: atom_id res chain seq x y z
N MET A 1 47.11 -8.66 6.54
CA MET A 1 46.08 -9.28 7.40
C MET A 1 45.06 -8.28 7.95
N LYS A 2 45.45 -7.05 8.34
CA LYS A 2 44.56 -6.05 8.99
C LYS A 2 43.33 -5.59 8.18
N LYS A 3 43.42 -5.46 6.84
CA LYS A 3 42.30 -4.98 5.99
C LYS A 3 41.11 -5.95 5.91
N LYS A 4 41.35 -7.26 6.05
CA LYS A 4 40.29 -8.28 5.97
C LYS A 4 39.33 -8.21 7.17
N TYR A 5 39.86 -7.85 8.34
CA TYR A 5 39.05 -7.67 9.56
C TYR A 5 38.23 -6.38 9.53
N VAL A 6 38.72 -5.33 8.88
CA VAL A 6 37.95 -4.08 8.69
C VAL A 6 36.74 -4.31 7.78
N VAL A 7 36.92 -5.06 6.70
CA VAL A 7 35.81 -5.43 5.80
C VAL A 7 34.80 -6.34 6.52
N ALA A 8 35.27 -7.31 7.31
CA ALA A 8 34.40 -8.18 8.09
C ALA A 8 33.61 -7.41 9.17
N ALA A 9 34.25 -6.46 9.85
CA ALA A 9 33.60 -5.61 10.85
C ALA A 9 32.56 -4.67 10.22
N ALA A 10 32.86 -4.09 9.05
CA ALA A 10 31.90 -3.29 8.29
C ALA A 10 30.69 -4.13 7.86
N LEU A 11 30.90 -5.35 7.35
CA LEU A 11 29.81 -6.27 7.00
C LEU A 11 28.95 -6.63 8.23
N ALA A 12 29.57 -6.87 9.38
CA ALA A 12 28.87 -7.21 10.62
C ALA A 12 28.01 -6.03 11.13
N LEU A 13 28.48 -4.79 10.98
CA LEU A 13 27.70 -3.59 11.32
C LEU A 13 26.50 -3.36 10.37
N PHE A 14 26.62 -3.75 9.10
CA PHE A 14 25.49 -3.75 8.16
C PHE A 14 24.40 -4.77 8.53
N VAL A 15 24.78 -5.94 9.05
CA VAL A 15 23.83 -6.98 9.50
C VAL A 15 23.16 -6.60 10.83
N ALA A 16 23.87 -5.88 11.71
CA ALA A 16 23.33 -5.43 13.00
C ALA A 16 22.19 -4.39 12.88
N SER A 17 21.94 -3.84 11.70
CA SER A 17 20.86 -2.87 11.44
C SER A 17 19.53 -3.51 11.01
N ALA A 18 19.45 -4.84 10.92
CA ALA A 18 18.22 -5.56 10.61
C ALA A 18 17.27 -5.59 11.81
N SER A 19 16.69 -4.43 12.12
CA SER A 19 15.62 -4.28 13.11
C SER A 19 14.37 -5.01 12.61
N ALA A 20 13.71 -5.75 13.50
CA ALA A 20 12.53 -6.58 13.25
C ALA A 20 11.53 -5.90 12.29
N GLN A 21 11.58 -6.29 11.01
CA GLN A 21 10.57 -5.89 10.06
C GLN A 21 9.32 -6.72 10.36
N ASP A 22 8.27 -6.03 10.80
CA ASP A 22 6.96 -6.62 11.01
C ASP A 22 6.51 -7.35 9.74
N ILE A 23 6.15 -8.63 9.85
CA ILE A 23 5.72 -9.46 8.72
C ILE A 23 4.56 -8.77 7.98
N TYR A 24 3.69 -8.05 8.69
CA TYR A 24 2.59 -7.29 8.10
C TYR A 24 3.07 -6.09 7.25
N LYS A 25 4.20 -5.47 7.60
CA LYS A 25 4.81 -4.37 6.81
C LYS A 25 5.58 -4.88 5.60
N VAL A 26 6.29 -6.00 5.74
CA VAL A 26 6.99 -6.65 4.63
C VAL A 26 5.96 -7.15 3.62
N GLY A 27 4.96 -7.89 4.06
CA GLY A 27 3.87 -8.39 3.21
C GLY A 27 3.20 -7.27 2.44
N LEU A 28 2.90 -6.14 3.07
CA LEU A 28 2.33 -5.00 2.36
C LEU A 28 3.24 -4.50 1.22
N LEU A 29 4.56 -4.45 1.40
CA LEU A 29 5.49 -3.95 0.38
C LEU A 29 5.84 -5.00 -0.68
N THR A 30 5.82 -6.28 -0.32
CA THR A 30 6.23 -7.38 -1.21
C THR A 30 5.06 -8.02 -1.94
N SER A 31 3.83 -7.86 -1.47
CA SER A 31 2.63 -8.38 -2.13
C SER A 31 2.38 -7.64 -3.45
N THR A 32 2.18 -8.42 -4.50
CA THR A 32 1.80 -7.94 -5.82
C THR A 32 0.31 -8.17 -6.02
N ASP A 33 -0.40 -7.18 -6.53
CA ASP A 33 -1.82 -7.36 -6.84
C ASP A 33 -2.00 -8.31 -8.03
N LEU A 34 -3.13 -9.01 -8.08
CA LEU A 34 -3.53 -9.78 -9.26
C LEU A 34 -3.96 -8.82 -10.39
N ASN A 35 -3.01 -8.49 -11.25
CA ASN A 35 -3.17 -7.60 -12.41
C ASN A 35 -2.39 -8.16 -13.61
N GLY A 36 -2.71 -7.71 -14.83
CA GLY A 36 -2.15 -8.24 -16.06
C GLY A 36 -3.19 -8.23 -17.17
N ASP A 37 -2.93 -8.95 -18.27
CA ASP A 37 -3.93 -9.17 -19.31
C ASP A 37 -5.16 -9.91 -18.76
N ALA A 38 -6.31 -9.71 -19.41
CA ALA A 38 -7.57 -10.34 -19.01
C ALA A 38 -7.46 -11.87 -18.90
N ARG A 39 -6.59 -12.50 -19.70
CA ARG A 39 -6.34 -13.94 -19.64
C ARG A 39 -5.57 -14.33 -18.37
N TYR A 40 -4.52 -13.61 -18.00
CA TYR A 40 -3.76 -13.84 -16.77
C TYR A 40 -4.63 -13.65 -15.52
N VAL A 41 -5.44 -12.58 -15.51
CA VAL A 41 -6.37 -12.30 -14.42
C VAL A 41 -7.50 -13.34 -14.36
N GLY A 42 -8.10 -13.72 -15.50
CA GLY A 42 -9.14 -14.75 -15.57
C GLY A 42 -8.69 -16.13 -15.10
N MET A 43 -7.39 -16.43 -15.19
CA MET A 43 -6.77 -17.64 -14.67
C MET A 43 -6.29 -17.52 -13.21
N GLY A 44 -6.64 -16.42 -12.52
CA GLY A 44 -6.22 -16.19 -11.13
C GLY A 44 -4.72 -15.96 -10.95
N GLY A 45 -4.00 -15.56 -12.01
CA GLY A 45 -2.54 -15.37 -11.97
C GLY A 45 -1.72 -16.65 -12.10
N ALA A 46 -2.37 -17.79 -12.31
CA ALA A 46 -1.72 -19.10 -12.43
C ALA A 46 -1.02 -19.35 -13.79
N MET A 47 -0.96 -18.35 -14.68
CA MET A 47 -0.45 -18.53 -16.04
C MET A 47 1.08 -18.64 -16.19
N SER A 48 1.85 -18.61 -15.09
CA SER A 48 3.31 -18.84 -15.13
C SER A 48 3.71 -20.15 -15.85
N ALA A 49 2.79 -21.12 -15.92
CA ALA A 49 3.03 -22.43 -16.54
C ALA A 49 2.62 -22.54 -18.02
N LEU A 50 1.71 -21.69 -18.53
CA LEU A 50 1.09 -21.92 -19.85
C LEU A 50 1.89 -21.34 -21.03
N GLY A 51 2.88 -20.49 -20.77
CA GLY A 51 3.74 -19.88 -21.80
C GLY A 51 2.97 -18.95 -22.75
N ALA A 52 3.69 -18.23 -23.62
CA ALA A 52 3.11 -17.35 -24.65
C ALA A 52 2.02 -16.37 -24.13
N ASN A 53 2.23 -15.81 -22.93
CA ASN A 53 1.43 -14.71 -22.38
C ASN A 53 2.37 -13.55 -21.97
N ILE A 54 2.05 -12.32 -22.38
CA ILE A 54 2.85 -11.12 -22.14
C ILE A 54 2.91 -10.82 -20.63
N SER A 55 1.83 -11.06 -19.88
CA SER A 55 1.78 -11.02 -18.41
C SER A 55 2.66 -12.06 -17.74
N ALA A 56 2.73 -13.26 -18.30
CA ALA A 56 3.55 -14.34 -17.74
C ALA A 56 5.05 -14.08 -17.91
N MET A 57 5.46 -13.15 -18.79
CA MET A 57 6.87 -12.73 -18.90
C MET A 57 7.40 -12.12 -17.58
N SER A 58 6.53 -11.47 -16.80
CA SER A 58 6.89 -10.89 -15.50
C SER A 58 7.16 -11.94 -14.40
N THR A 59 6.52 -13.11 -14.48
CA THR A 59 6.67 -14.19 -13.50
C THR A 59 7.57 -15.32 -13.99
N ASN A 60 7.60 -15.58 -15.29
CA ASN A 60 8.40 -16.60 -15.95
C ASN A 60 8.93 -16.07 -17.31
N PRO A 61 10.15 -15.54 -17.36
CA PRO A 61 10.77 -15.02 -18.59
C PRO A 61 10.89 -16.05 -19.73
N ALA A 62 10.90 -17.35 -19.43
CA ALA A 62 10.93 -18.40 -20.46
C ALA A 62 9.64 -18.45 -21.30
N SER A 63 8.54 -17.87 -20.79
CA SER A 63 7.27 -17.73 -21.51
C SER A 63 7.42 -16.95 -22.82
N THR A 64 8.40 -16.06 -22.92
CA THR A 64 8.70 -15.25 -24.11
C THR A 64 9.22 -16.10 -25.27
N ALA A 65 10.00 -17.13 -24.97
CA ALA A 65 10.55 -18.03 -25.98
C ALA A 65 9.48 -18.94 -26.64
N GLN A 66 8.30 -19.08 -26.01
CA GLN A 66 7.19 -19.85 -26.56
C GLN A 66 6.41 -19.10 -27.65
N TYR A 67 6.64 -17.79 -27.81
CA TYR A 67 6.05 -17.01 -28.90
C TYR A 67 6.66 -17.40 -30.25
N ARG A 68 5.79 -17.86 -31.15
CA ARG A 68 6.14 -18.22 -32.55
C ARG A 68 5.79 -17.13 -33.57
N ARG A 69 5.20 -16.03 -33.10
CA ARG A 69 4.77 -14.88 -33.90
C ARG A 69 4.87 -13.62 -33.07
N ASN A 70 4.84 -12.48 -33.75
CA ASN A 70 4.74 -11.18 -33.10
C ASN A 70 3.38 -11.04 -32.43
N ASP A 71 3.36 -10.50 -31.22
CA ASP A 71 2.13 -10.30 -30.43
C ASP A 71 2.20 -8.97 -29.67
N PHE A 72 1.05 -8.37 -29.42
CA PHE A 72 0.90 -7.11 -28.71
C PHE A 72 -0.35 -7.14 -27.85
N SER A 73 -0.24 -6.66 -26.61
CA SER A 73 -1.37 -6.58 -25.68
C SER A 73 -1.35 -5.25 -24.93
N ILE A 74 -2.54 -4.66 -24.82
CA ILE A 74 -2.84 -3.60 -23.87
C ILE A 74 -4.03 -4.06 -23.06
N THR A 75 -3.97 -3.88 -21.74
CA THR A 75 -5.10 -4.15 -20.86
C THR A 75 -5.28 -2.98 -19.90
N GLY A 76 -6.52 -2.54 -19.79
CA GLY A 76 -6.96 -1.57 -18.81
C GLY A 76 -8.09 -2.14 -17.98
N GLY A 77 -8.17 -1.69 -16.74
CA GLY A 77 -9.20 -2.02 -15.78
C GLY A 77 -10.05 -0.80 -15.47
N VAL A 78 -11.25 -1.06 -14.97
CA VAL A 78 -12.10 -0.04 -14.35
C VAL A 78 -12.32 -0.46 -12.91
N LEU A 79 -11.85 0.36 -11.98
CA LEU A 79 -12.12 0.15 -10.58
C LEU A 79 -13.30 1.03 -10.16
N THR A 80 -14.38 0.41 -9.71
CA THR A 80 -15.58 1.08 -9.22
C THR A 80 -15.73 0.84 -7.74
N THR A 81 -15.84 1.92 -6.96
CA THR A 81 -16.06 1.85 -5.51
C THR A 81 -17.46 2.35 -5.19
N SER A 82 -18.36 1.42 -4.85
CA SER A 82 -19.72 1.74 -4.44
C SER A 82 -19.76 2.00 -2.93
N GLY A 83 -19.79 3.27 -2.53
CA GLY A 83 -20.19 3.67 -1.18
C GLY A 83 -21.63 4.18 -1.21
N LYS A 84 -22.50 3.72 -0.32
CA LYS A 84 -23.87 4.22 -0.20
C LYS A 84 -23.87 5.71 0.20
N ALA A 85 -24.77 6.48 -0.39
CA ALA A 85 -24.79 7.94 -0.37
C ALA A 85 -25.29 8.61 0.93
N ASP A 86 -25.44 7.86 2.02
CA ASP A 86 -26.15 8.35 3.22
C ASP A 86 -25.24 8.66 4.42
N ASP A 87 -23.92 8.73 4.23
CA ASP A 87 -23.00 9.26 5.26
C ASP A 87 -22.27 10.51 4.71
N PHE A 88 -22.97 11.63 4.86
CA PHE A 88 -22.53 13.03 4.87
C PHE A 88 -21.31 13.41 4.01
N ASN A 89 -21.59 13.75 2.74
CA ASN A 89 -20.75 14.54 1.81
C ASN A 89 -19.41 13.96 1.35
N PHE A 90 -19.38 12.65 1.05
CA PHE A 90 -18.35 12.04 0.18
C PHE A 90 -18.73 11.99 -1.30
N PHE A 91 -19.77 12.72 -1.73
CA PHE A 91 -20.45 12.47 -3.00
C PHE A 91 -20.48 13.69 -3.91
N GLY A 92 -19.34 13.91 -4.56
CA GLY A 92 -19.24 14.65 -5.82
C GLY A 92 -18.11 14.14 -6.71
N GLN A 93 -17.47 13.02 -6.35
CA GLN A 93 -16.35 12.46 -7.10
C GLN A 93 -16.85 11.23 -7.84
N ASN A 94 -16.71 11.21 -9.17
CA ASN A 94 -16.91 10.01 -9.98
C ASN A 94 -15.92 8.93 -9.50
N LYS A 95 -16.39 7.97 -8.69
CA LYS A 95 -15.59 6.89 -8.07
C LYS A 95 -15.24 5.75 -9.04
N THR A 96 -15.26 6.05 -10.34
CA THR A 96 -14.88 5.13 -11.42
C THR A 96 -13.56 5.63 -11.97
N ARG A 97 -12.48 4.89 -11.71
CA ARG A 97 -11.16 5.23 -12.23
C ARG A 97 -10.74 4.17 -13.23
N GLY A 98 -10.49 4.60 -14.46
CA GLY A 98 -9.79 3.78 -15.44
C GLY A 98 -8.33 3.64 -15.00
N SER A 99 -7.81 2.42 -15.06
CA SER A 99 -6.40 2.12 -14.87
C SER A 99 -5.86 1.44 -16.12
N LEU A 100 -4.68 1.85 -16.57
CA LEU A 100 -3.89 1.02 -17.47
C LEU A 100 -3.13 0.00 -16.60
N ASP A 101 -3.47 -1.27 -16.78
CA ASP A 101 -2.98 -2.36 -15.93
C ASP A 101 -1.77 -3.04 -16.58
N GLN A 102 -1.75 -3.10 -17.91
CA GLN A 102 -0.65 -3.69 -18.65
C GLN A 102 -0.54 -3.13 -20.08
N ALA A 103 0.69 -3.04 -20.59
CA ALA A 103 0.99 -2.91 -22.01
C ALA A 103 2.28 -3.66 -22.35
N GLY A 104 2.35 -4.32 -23.51
CA GLY A 104 3.57 -5.00 -23.91
C GLY A 104 3.50 -5.61 -25.29
N PHE A 105 4.66 -5.94 -25.83
CA PHE A 105 4.80 -6.60 -27.13
C PHE A 105 5.83 -7.72 -27.04
N VAL A 106 5.71 -8.68 -27.94
CA VAL A 106 6.72 -9.69 -28.20
C VAL A 106 6.98 -9.72 -29.70
N TYR A 107 8.25 -9.68 -30.06
CA TYR A 107 8.74 -9.79 -31.41
C TYR A 107 9.50 -11.12 -31.54
N SER A 108 9.04 -12.00 -32.43
CA SER A 108 9.62 -13.32 -32.64
C SER A 108 10.23 -13.38 -34.03
N LEU A 109 11.56 -13.55 -34.07
CA LEU A 109 12.36 -13.70 -35.27
C LEU A 109 12.50 -15.19 -35.60
N PRO A 110 11.88 -15.68 -36.69
CA PRO A 110 12.10 -17.04 -37.15
C PRO A 110 13.51 -17.16 -37.74
N LEU A 111 14.27 -18.17 -37.30
CA LEU A 111 15.57 -18.52 -37.85
C LEU A 111 15.38 -19.69 -38.83
N GLN A 112 15.92 -19.56 -40.04
CA GLN A 112 15.76 -20.57 -41.09
C GLN A 112 16.73 -21.76 -40.98
N SER A 113 17.80 -21.68 -40.18
CA SER A 113 18.85 -22.70 -40.12
C SER A 113 19.45 -22.86 -38.72
N GLY A 114 19.62 -24.11 -38.28
CA GLY A 114 20.26 -24.48 -37.01
C GLY A 114 19.33 -25.10 -35.95
N SER A 115 19.90 -25.42 -34.78
CA SER A 115 19.17 -25.99 -33.62
C SER A 115 18.19 -24.98 -32.99
N MET A 116 18.50 -23.68 -33.10
CA MET A 116 17.64 -22.59 -32.62
C MET A 116 16.68 -22.15 -33.74
N ARG A 117 15.38 -22.28 -33.50
CA ARG A 117 14.34 -21.99 -34.51
C ARG A 117 13.73 -20.58 -34.39
N PHE A 118 13.79 -19.98 -33.21
CA PHE A 118 13.21 -18.67 -32.94
C PHE A 118 14.07 -17.89 -31.95
N VAL A 119 14.15 -16.58 -32.14
CA VAL A 119 14.65 -15.62 -31.15
C VAL A 119 13.51 -14.67 -30.83
N SER A 120 13.11 -14.62 -29.56
CA SER A 120 11.99 -13.78 -29.12
C SER A 120 12.50 -12.66 -28.21
N LEU A 121 12.15 -11.42 -28.56
CA LEU A 121 12.38 -10.23 -27.76
C LEU A 121 11.04 -9.74 -27.24
N GLY A 122 10.93 -9.51 -25.93
CA GLY A 122 9.67 -9.10 -25.32
C GLY A 122 9.86 -7.89 -24.42
N PHE A 123 8.88 -6.99 -24.45
CA PHE A 123 8.72 -5.91 -23.48
C PHE A 123 7.36 -6.03 -22.80
N ASN A 124 7.35 -5.94 -21.47
CA ASN A 124 6.12 -5.92 -20.68
C ASN A 124 6.19 -4.85 -19.60
N TYR A 125 5.26 -3.92 -19.69
CA TYR A 125 4.88 -3.04 -18.59
C TYR A 125 3.66 -3.61 -17.91
N ARG A 126 3.77 -3.89 -16.61
CA ARG A 126 2.66 -4.31 -15.76
C ARG A 126 2.65 -3.43 -14.53
N LYS A 127 1.52 -2.80 -14.21
CA LYS A 127 1.35 -2.14 -12.92
C LYS A 127 1.26 -3.24 -11.88
N THR A 128 2.24 -3.40 -11.00
CA THR A 128 2.29 -4.50 -10.02
C THR A 128 1.40 -4.25 -8.81
N LYS A 129 1.24 -2.98 -8.44
CA LYS A 129 0.47 -2.58 -7.27
C LYS A 129 -0.18 -1.23 -7.50
N ASN A 130 -1.40 -1.07 -7.02
CA ASN A 130 -2.04 0.24 -6.95
C ASN A 130 -2.03 0.71 -5.47
N PHE A 131 -1.74 1.99 -5.27
CA PHE A 131 -1.56 2.60 -3.95
C PHE A 131 -2.46 3.82 -3.78
N ALA A 132 -3.41 4.07 -4.68
CA ALA A 132 -4.38 5.09 -4.33
C ALA A 132 -5.22 4.60 -3.13
N GLU A 133 -5.72 5.58 -2.40
CA GLU A 133 -5.69 5.76 -0.92
C GLU A 133 -6.99 6.12 -0.10
N LEU A 134 -8.20 5.52 -0.16
CA LEU A 134 -9.48 6.10 0.41
C LEU A 134 -10.10 5.54 1.75
N ALA A 135 -9.98 6.27 2.88
CA ALA A 135 -10.42 5.82 4.22
C ALA A 135 -11.73 6.49 4.63
N ALA A 136 -12.68 5.70 5.12
CA ALA A 136 -13.93 6.21 5.70
C ALA A 136 -14.34 5.39 6.92
N LEU A 137 -14.71 6.09 8.00
CA LEU A 137 -15.29 5.51 9.22
C LEU A 137 -16.80 5.73 9.20
N ASN A 138 -17.59 4.69 9.43
CA ASN A 138 -19.05 4.81 9.56
C ASN A 138 -19.41 5.62 10.81
N HIS A 139 -20.34 6.56 10.68
CA HIS A 139 -20.89 7.40 11.78
C HIS A 139 -19.91 8.36 12.49
N VAL A 140 -18.73 8.65 11.90
CA VAL A 140 -17.82 9.68 12.43
C VAL A 140 -17.66 10.78 11.38
N ARG A 141 -18.07 12.01 11.72
CA ARG A 141 -17.88 13.19 10.86
C ARG A 141 -16.39 13.52 10.76
N VAL A 142 -15.82 13.32 9.57
CA VAL A 142 -14.40 13.57 9.30
C VAL A 142 -14.27 14.64 8.23
N GLY A 143 -13.78 15.82 8.60
CA GLY A 143 -13.50 16.92 7.67
C GLY A 143 -12.11 16.79 7.05
N GLY A 144 -12.03 16.48 5.76
CA GLY A 144 -10.78 16.40 5.01
C GLY A 144 -9.99 15.11 5.27
N LEU A 145 -9.12 14.75 4.31
CA LEU A 145 -8.23 13.58 4.37
C LEU A 145 -7.44 13.61 5.70
N MET A 146 -7.71 12.68 6.62
CA MET A 146 -7.09 12.68 7.94
C MET A 146 -5.62 12.26 7.88
N SER A 147 -4.77 12.96 8.64
CA SER A 147 -3.47 12.45 9.06
C SER A 147 -3.65 11.39 10.15
N GLN A 148 -2.69 10.45 10.25
CA GLN A 148 -2.65 9.46 11.33
C GLN A 148 -2.79 10.09 12.73
N THR A 149 -2.27 11.30 12.91
CA THR A 149 -2.37 12.05 14.17
C THR A 149 -3.80 12.47 14.52
N LEU A 150 -4.63 12.81 13.54
CA LEU A 150 -6.02 13.19 13.78
C LEU A 150 -6.88 11.96 14.11
N GLU A 151 -6.58 10.79 13.55
CA GLU A 151 -7.21 9.53 13.99
C GLU A 151 -6.88 9.22 15.45
N LEU A 152 -5.61 9.41 15.83
CA LEU A 152 -5.15 9.24 17.20
C LEU A 152 -5.85 10.21 18.17
N THR A 153 -6.15 11.45 17.75
CA THR A 153 -6.96 12.37 18.57
C THR A 153 -8.40 11.91 18.79
N GLN A 154 -9.00 11.23 17.81
CA GLN A 154 -10.37 10.71 17.94
C GLN A 154 -10.43 9.49 18.85
N LEU A 155 -9.37 8.68 18.84
CA LEU A 155 -9.22 7.51 19.69
C LEU A 155 -8.76 7.85 21.13
N ALA A 156 -8.41 9.11 21.42
CA ALA A 156 -8.13 9.63 22.75
C ALA A 156 -9.42 9.97 23.55
N ARG A 157 -10.46 9.15 23.41
CA ARG A 157 -11.77 9.28 24.06
C ARG A 157 -12.23 7.92 24.59
N THR A 158 -13.12 7.94 25.58
CA THR A 158 -13.75 6.72 26.10
C THR A 158 -14.48 5.95 24.99
N THR A 159 -14.65 4.64 25.15
CA THR A 159 -15.35 3.76 24.18
C THR A 159 -16.79 4.23 23.87
N LYS A 160 -17.39 5.04 24.76
CA LYS A 160 -18.71 5.66 24.54
C LYS A 160 -18.66 7.04 23.86
N GLY A 161 -17.49 7.57 23.54
CA GLY A 161 -17.31 8.85 22.84
C GLY A 161 -17.57 10.11 23.69
N ASP A 162 -18.11 9.98 24.89
CA ASP A 162 -18.64 11.11 25.67
C ASP A 162 -17.57 11.92 26.43
N THR A 163 -16.42 11.33 26.77
CA THR A 163 -15.37 12.00 27.56
C THR A 163 -13.96 11.79 26.97
N PRO A 164 -13.14 12.85 26.91
CA PRO A 164 -11.73 12.73 26.56
C PRO A 164 -10.97 11.99 27.67
N LEU A 165 -10.05 11.12 27.27
CA LEU A 165 -9.18 10.38 28.19
C LEU A 165 -7.95 11.22 28.51
N ASP A 166 -7.59 11.39 29.79
CA ASP A 166 -6.30 11.99 30.11
C ASP A 166 -5.18 10.96 29.93
N LEU A 167 -4.51 10.98 28.78
CA LEU A 167 -3.44 10.03 28.44
C LEU A 167 -2.18 10.16 29.31
N PHE A 168 -2.15 11.13 30.25
CA PHE A 168 -1.11 11.26 31.27
C PHE A 168 -1.52 10.63 32.60
N ASN A 169 -2.79 10.21 32.73
CA ASN A 169 -3.29 9.43 33.84
C ASN A 169 -3.23 7.93 33.52
N VAL A 170 -2.61 7.15 34.41
CA VAL A 170 -2.40 5.70 34.24
C VAL A 170 -3.71 4.91 34.07
N GLN A 171 -4.82 5.37 34.67
CA GLN A 171 -6.09 4.66 34.54
C GLN A 171 -6.76 4.92 33.20
N ASP A 172 -6.71 6.16 32.71
CA ASP A 172 -7.28 6.54 31.42
C ASP A 172 -6.48 5.94 30.25
N ARG A 173 -5.15 5.79 30.40
CA ARG A 173 -4.30 5.09 29.44
C ARG A 173 -4.70 3.64 29.20
N LYS A 174 -5.31 2.97 30.18
CA LYS A 174 -5.79 1.58 30.03
C LYS A 174 -7.07 1.49 29.19
N ASN A 175 -7.79 2.59 29.04
CA ASN A 175 -9.06 2.68 28.32
C ASN A 175 -8.89 3.01 26.84
N THR A 176 -7.65 3.15 26.36
CA THR A 176 -7.33 3.36 24.95
C THR A 176 -6.29 2.34 24.46
N ILE A 177 -6.09 2.28 23.15
CA ILE A 177 -5.12 1.37 22.55
C ILE A 177 -3.67 1.85 22.78
N PRO A 178 -2.68 0.95 22.89
CA PRO A 178 -1.27 1.31 23.12
C PRO A 178 -0.71 2.32 22.12
N LEU A 179 -1.21 2.31 20.88
CA LEU A 179 -0.80 3.24 19.82
C LEU A 179 -1.13 4.71 20.16
N VAL A 180 -2.29 4.97 20.77
CA VAL A 180 -2.72 6.31 21.17
C VAL A 180 -1.91 6.82 22.35
N ASN A 181 -1.58 5.93 23.30
CA ASN A 181 -0.67 6.24 24.40
C ASN A 181 0.72 6.62 23.88
N GLY A 182 1.27 5.85 22.94
CA GLY A 182 2.54 6.16 22.30
C GLY A 182 2.53 7.47 21.51
N ALA A 183 1.40 7.83 20.91
CA ALA A 183 1.24 9.10 20.20
C ALA A 183 1.26 10.32 21.15
N ALA A 184 0.64 10.20 22.33
CA ALA A 184 0.71 11.23 23.36
C ALA A 184 2.13 11.37 23.93
N ASP A 185 2.80 10.24 24.20
CA ASP A 185 4.18 10.23 24.70
C ASP A 185 5.18 10.80 23.66
N ALA A 186 4.90 10.61 22.37
CA ALA A 186 5.72 11.11 21.27
C ALA A 186 5.32 12.52 20.80
N PHE A 187 4.42 13.21 21.51
CA PHE A 187 3.92 14.55 21.16
C PHE A 187 3.36 14.65 19.74
N LEU A 188 2.78 13.57 19.22
CA LEU A 188 2.08 13.56 17.93
C LEU A 188 0.65 14.10 18.04
N ILE A 189 0.12 14.14 19.26
CA ILE A 189 -1.17 14.73 19.64
C ILE A 189 -0.97 15.61 20.87
N GLU A 190 -1.62 16.77 20.91
CA GLU A 190 -1.48 17.79 21.93
C GLU A 190 -2.76 17.94 22.75
N LYS A 191 -2.65 18.12 24.07
CA LYS A 191 -3.80 18.34 24.94
C LYS A 191 -4.53 19.63 24.57
N GLN A 192 -5.84 19.53 24.41
CA GLN A 192 -6.71 20.68 24.23
C GLN A 192 -7.54 20.90 25.50
N PHE A 193 -7.37 22.06 26.12
CA PHE A 193 -8.15 22.46 27.28
C PHE A 193 -9.32 23.36 26.87
N SER A 194 -10.32 23.45 27.75
CA SER A 194 -11.41 24.42 27.64
C SER A 194 -10.86 25.86 27.66
N ALA A 195 -11.64 26.85 27.22
CA ALA A 195 -11.25 28.26 27.21
C ALA A 195 -10.74 28.75 28.58
N ASP A 196 -11.25 28.14 29.66
CA ASP A 196 -10.87 28.46 31.04
C ASP A 196 -9.65 27.66 31.54
N SER A 197 -9.03 26.83 30.70
CA SER A 197 -7.87 25.95 30.99
C SER A 197 -8.07 24.92 32.11
N THR A 198 -9.29 24.71 32.58
CA THR A 198 -9.58 23.85 33.75
C THR A 198 -9.93 22.41 33.41
N GLN A 199 -10.43 22.14 32.21
CA GLN A 199 -10.90 20.82 31.80
C GLN A 199 -10.26 20.41 30.48
N LEU A 200 -9.82 19.15 30.41
CA LEU A 200 -9.39 18.53 29.16
C LEU A 200 -10.64 18.33 28.27
N VAL A 201 -10.62 18.89 27.06
CA VAL A 201 -11.73 18.81 26.09
C VAL A 201 -11.40 17.81 24.97
N GLY A 202 -10.12 17.51 24.78
CA GLY A 202 -9.65 16.49 23.84
C GLY A 202 -8.19 16.65 23.51
N TYR A 203 -7.83 16.18 22.32
CA TYR A 203 -6.51 16.35 21.75
C TYR A 203 -6.61 16.97 20.36
N LEU A 204 -5.62 17.80 20.01
CA LEU A 204 -5.40 18.32 18.66
C LEU A 204 -4.23 17.57 18.03
N PRO A 205 -4.20 17.39 16.69
CA PRO A 205 -3.03 16.84 16.03
C PRO A 205 -1.86 17.81 16.25
N ALA A 206 -0.70 17.31 16.65
CA ALA A 206 0.49 18.13 16.66
C ALA A 206 0.85 18.45 15.20
N TYR A 207 0.69 19.71 14.81
CA TYR A 207 1.05 20.17 13.48
C TYR A 207 2.58 20.23 13.37
N ALA A 208 3.20 19.10 13.05
CA ALA A 208 4.47 19.15 12.34
C ALA A 208 4.16 19.75 10.97
N ALA A 209 4.41 21.05 10.81
CA ALA A 209 4.28 21.73 9.53
C ALA A 209 5.10 20.96 8.48
N GLY A 210 4.43 20.18 7.62
CA GLY A 210 5.08 19.58 6.46
C GLY A 210 4.68 18.17 6.03
N TYR A 211 3.88 17.41 6.77
CA TYR A 211 3.52 16.05 6.30
C TYR A 211 2.02 15.76 6.36
N ASN A 212 1.31 16.24 5.34
CA ASN A 212 0.00 15.73 4.95
C ASN A 212 0.20 14.38 4.25
N TYR A 213 -0.17 13.27 4.88
CA TYR A 213 -0.39 12.01 4.16
C TYR A 213 -1.67 11.34 4.66
N GLY A 214 -2.48 10.84 3.71
CA GLY A 214 -3.68 10.03 3.92
C GLY A 214 -3.56 8.71 3.14
N LYS A 215 -4.21 7.65 3.63
CA LYS A 215 -3.87 6.25 3.30
C LYS A 215 -5.11 5.27 3.26
N VAL A 216 -5.69 4.83 2.11
CA VAL A 216 -6.27 3.45 1.77
C VAL A 216 -5.99 2.78 0.42
N GLN A 217 -5.39 1.60 0.42
CA GLN A 217 -4.80 0.92 -0.73
C GLN A 217 -5.84 0.33 -1.70
N TRP A 218 -5.71 0.63 -3.00
CA TRP A 218 -6.41 -0.08 -4.07
C TRP A 218 -5.57 -1.24 -4.56
N GLY A 219 -6.04 -2.47 -4.36
CA GLY A 219 -5.32 -3.67 -4.75
C GLY A 219 -5.95 -4.90 -4.11
N SER A 220 -5.58 -6.11 -4.56
CA SER A 220 -6.10 -7.33 -3.95
C SER A 220 -5.47 -7.52 -2.57
N ASN A 221 -6.25 -7.39 -1.51
CA ASN A 221 -5.89 -7.90 -0.19
C ASN A 221 -5.92 -9.43 -0.25
N GLN A 222 -4.75 -10.02 -0.49
CA GLN A 222 -4.40 -11.39 -0.14
C GLN A 222 -3.09 -11.32 0.65
#